data_AF-A0A499UXZ3-F1
#
_entry.id   AF-A0A499UXZ3-F1
#
_cell.length_a   1.000
_cell.length_b   1.000
_cell.length_c   1.000
_cell.angle_alpha   90.00
_cell.angle_beta   90.00
_cell.angle_gamma   90.00
#
_symmetry.space_group_name_H-M   'P 1'
#
loop_
_entity.id
_entity.type
_entity.pdbx_description
1 polymer ?
#
loop_
_entity_poly.entity_id
_entity_poly.type
_entity_poly.pdbx_seq_one_letter_code
_entity_poly.pdbx_strand_id
1 'polypeptide(L)'
;MLYRYLSGDQLISKPRIVIGDGTYPIPKDGATDQPDFETQDYQDHYWEADVKKTGQVTYRFFFQLLDSEQKLVGYFQWDPFITIGKRS
;
A
#
# COMPACT_ATOMS: atom_id res chain seq x y z
N MET A 1 -6.06 -1.55 -6.16
CA MET A 1 -5.49 -2.93 -6.18
C MET A 1 -4.37 -3.05 -7.21
N LEU A 2 -3.16 -3.46 -6.81
CA LEU A 2 -2.01 -3.75 -7.68
C LEU A 2 -2.24 -5.09 -8.38
N TYR A 3 -2.09 -5.12 -9.70
CA TYR A 3 -2.33 -6.34 -10.49
C TYR A 3 -1.17 -6.70 -11.43
N ARG A 4 -0.25 -5.77 -11.70
CA ARG A 4 0.95 -6.03 -12.50
C ARG A 4 2.09 -5.16 -12.03
N TYR A 5 3.31 -5.68 -12.13
CA TYR A 5 4.53 -4.92 -11.93
C TYR A 5 5.62 -5.41 -12.89
N LEU A 6 6.51 -4.50 -13.29
CA LEU A 6 7.64 -4.77 -14.16
C LEU A 6 8.90 -4.16 -13.57
N SER A 7 10.06 -4.78 -13.81
CA SER A 7 11.36 -4.26 -13.41
C SER A 7 12.47 -4.83 -14.29
N GLY A 8 13.56 -4.08 -14.44
CA GLY A 8 14.79 -4.55 -15.09
C GLY A 8 15.69 -5.41 -14.18
N ASP A 9 15.54 -5.29 -12.86
CA ASP A 9 16.20 -6.13 -11.85
C ASP A 9 15.21 -6.45 -10.72
N GLN A 10 15.25 -7.68 -10.22
CA GLN A 10 14.27 -8.19 -9.26
C GLN A 10 14.82 -8.12 -7.84
N LEU A 11 14.78 -6.93 -7.23
CA LEU A 11 15.27 -6.71 -5.87
C LEU A 11 14.32 -7.24 -4.78
N ILE A 12 13.02 -7.31 -5.08
CA ILE A 12 11.96 -7.80 -4.17
C ILE A 12 11.21 -8.99 -4.78
N SER A 13 10.64 -9.84 -3.93
CA SER A 13 9.76 -10.93 -4.39
C SER A 13 8.50 -10.40 -5.07
N LYS A 14 7.70 -11.30 -5.65
CA LYS A 14 6.37 -10.94 -6.14
C LYS A 14 5.52 -10.40 -4.99
N PRO A 15 5.01 -9.16 -5.07
CA PRO A 15 4.15 -8.62 -4.03
C PRO A 15 2.90 -9.48 -3.87
N ARG A 16 2.54 -9.76 -2.62
CA ARG A 16 1.31 -10.45 -2.23
C ARG A 16 0.38 -9.47 -1.54
N ILE A 17 -0.93 -9.64 -1.76
CA ILE A 17 -1.94 -8.92 -1.00
C ILE A 17 -2.01 -9.55 0.38
N VAL A 18 -1.93 -8.71 1.40
CA VAL A 18 -2.16 -9.10 2.79
C VAL A 18 -3.35 -8.30 3.29
N ILE A 19 -4.27 -9.01 3.94
CA ILE A 19 -5.42 -8.42 4.63
C ILE A 19 -5.11 -8.51 6.12
N GLY A 20 -5.01 -7.37 6.77
CA GLY A 20 -4.83 -7.28 8.21
C GLY A 20 -6.12 -6.79 8.85
N ASP A 21 -6.61 -7.52 9.86
CA ASP A 21 -7.67 -7.01 10.72
C ASP A 21 -7.02 -6.08 11.77
N GLY A 22 -7.55 -4.87 11.92
CA GLY A 22 -7.08 -3.92 12.91
C GLY A 22 -8.22 -3.06 13.45
N THR A 23 -8.13 -2.71 14.73
CA THR A 23 -9.03 -1.75 15.36
C THR A 23 -8.34 -0.39 15.36
N TYR A 24 -8.91 0.57 14.64
CA TYR A 24 -8.30 1.89 14.44
C TYR A 24 -9.11 2.99 15.11
N PRO A 25 -8.45 3.99 15.73
CA PRO A 25 -9.12 5.19 16.18
C PRO A 25 -9.46 6.07 14.97
N ILE A 26 -10.75 6.37 14.81
CA ILE A 26 -11.26 7.25 13.77
C ILE A 26 -11.77 8.54 14.43
N PRO A 27 -11.49 9.73 13.87
CA PRO A 27 -11.99 10.98 14.41
C PRO A 27 -13.51 10.93 14.55
N LYS A 28 -14.02 11.38 15.70
CA LYS A 28 -15.45 11.52 15.90
C LYS A 28 -15.95 12.80 15.25
N ASP A 29 -16.96 12.68 14.39
CA ASP A 29 -17.59 13.86 13.77
C ASP A 29 -18.19 14.79 14.85
N GLY A 30 -17.85 16.07 14.77
CA GLY A 30 -18.36 17.10 15.68
C GLY A 30 -17.52 17.37 16.94
N ALA A 31 -16.34 16.76 17.07
CA ALA A 31 -15.39 17.12 18.13
C ALA A 31 -14.79 18.52 17.87
N THR A 32 -15.20 19.52 18.64
CA THR A 32 -14.79 20.93 18.44
C THR A 32 -13.60 21.37 19.30
N ASP A 33 -13.50 20.88 20.53
CA ASP A 33 -12.58 21.46 21.55
C ASP A 33 -11.54 20.48 22.10
N GLN A 34 -11.71 19.17 21.91
CA GLN A 34 -10.74 18.13 22.29
C GLN A 34 -10.70 17.03 21.24
N PRO A 35 -9.54 16.42 20.96
CA PRO A 35 -9.47 15.25 20.10
C PRO A 35 -10.25 14.11 20.73
N ASP A 36 -11.38 13.75 20.11
CA ASP A 36 -12.19 12.58 20.48
C ASP A 36 -12.18 11.58 19.31
N PHE A 37 -12.23 10.30 19.63
CA PHE A 37 -12.17 9.22 18.65
C PHE A 37 -13.12 8.09 18.99
N GLU A 38 -13.60 7.41 17.96
CA GLU A 38 -14.28 6.14 18.07
C GLU A 38 -13.39 5.04 17.47
N THR A 39 -13.49 3.82 17.99
CA THR A 39 -12.75 2.68 17.42
C THR A 39 -13.59 1.98 16.37
N GLN A 40 -13.02 1.77 15.19
CA GLN A 40 -13.64 0.97 14.15
C GLN A 40 -12.73 -0.21 13.79
N ASP A 41 -13.33 -1.39 13.68
CA ASP A 41 -12.66 -2.54 13.09
C ASP A 41 -12.61 -2.34 11.58
N TYR A 42 -11.39 -2.31 11.04
CA TYR A 42 -11.12 -2.03 9.64
C TYR A 42 -10.19 -3.10 9.06
N GLN A 43 -10.48 -3.52 7.82
CA GLN A 43 -9.63 -4.43 7.07
C GLN A 43 -8.65 -3.66 6.20
N ASP A 44 -7.39 -3.63 6.63
CA ASP A 44 -6.33 -3.03 5.86
C ASP A 44 -5.86 -3.95 4.75
N HIS A 45 -5.66 -3.35 3.57
CA HIS A 45 -5.18 -4.03 2.38
C HIS A 45 -3.84 -3.43 2.00
N TYR A 46 -2.76 -4.18 2.20
CA TYR A 46 -1.41 -3.76 1.82
C TYR A 46 -0.73 -4.81 0.95
N TRP A 47 0.31 -4.38 0.23
CA TRP A 47 1.17 -5.27 -0.52
C TRP A 47 2.47 -5.49 0.24
N GLU A 48 2.83 -6.76 0.39
CA GLU A 48 4.05 -7.18 1.05
C GLU A 48 4.96 -7.89 0.05
N ALA A 49 6.27 -7.62 0.12
CA ALA A 49 7.28 -8.33 -0.64
C ALA A 49 8.55 -8.51 0.20
N ASP A 50 9.21 -9.65 0.03
CA ASP A 50 10.48 -9.96 0.70
C ASP A 50 11.64 -9.36 -0.10
N VAL A 51 12.60 -8.76 0.59
CA VAL A 51 13.88 -8.36 -0.02
C VAL A 51 14.64 -9.60 -0.48
N LYS A 52 15.08 -9.61 -1.74
CA LYS A 52 15.89 -10.69 -2.33
C LYS A 52 17.34 -10.28 -2.57
N LYS A 53 17.57 -8.99 -2.86
CA LYS A 53 18.88 -8.48 -3.27
C LYS A 53 19.00 -7.01 -2.90
N THR A 54 20.21 -6.58 -2.54
CA THR A 54 20.55 -5.15 -2.43
C THR A 54 20.77 -4.54 -3.80
N GLY A 55 20.48 -3.26 -3.96
CA GLY A 55 20.66 -2.57 -5.24
C GLY A 55 19.70 -1.40 -5.38
N GLN A 56 19.59 -0.91 -6.61
CA GLN A 56 18.70 0.19 -6.97
C GLN A 56 18.00 -0.13 -8.28
N VAL A 57 16.69 0.08 -8.35
CA VAL A 57 15.93 -0.15 -9.58
C VAL A 57 14.65 0.68 -9.60
N THR A 58 14.25 1.12 -10.79
CA THR A 58 12.91 1.68 -11.03
C THR A 58 11.96 0.55 -11.37
N TYR A 59 10.92 0.37 -10.56
CA TYR A 59 9.80 -0.50 -10.90
C TYR A 59 8.76 0.26 -11.72
N ARG A 60 7.89 -0.47 -12.40
CA ARG A 60 6.62 0.05 -12.92
C ARG A 60 5.48 -0.75 -12.35
N PHE A 61 4.67 -0.13 -11.51
CA PHE A 61 3.51 -0.71 -10.84
C PHE A 61 2.24 -0.32 -11.57
N PHE A 62 1.33 -1.27 -11.78
CA PHE A 62 0.01 -1.04 -12.37
C PHE A 62 -1.07 -1.44 -11.37
N PHE A 63 -1.98 -0.51 -11.10
CA PHE A 63 -3.02 -0.70 -10.11
C PHE A 63 -4.35 -0.08 -10.56
N GLN A 64 -5.45 -0.67 -10.12
CA GLN A 64 -6.78 -0.08 -10.26
C GLN A 64 -7.12 0.78 -9.05
N LEU A 65 -7.84 1.86 -9.26
CA LEU A 65 -8.43 2.67 -8.20
C LEU A 65 -9.94 2.40 -8.16
N LEU A 66 -10.48 2.25 -6.96
CA LEU A 66 -11.91 2.11 -6.70
C LEU A 66 -12.38 3.31 -5.87
N ASP A 67 -13.64 3.70 -6.02
CA ASP A 67 -14.26 4.71 -5.14
C ASP A 67 -14.76 4.09 -3.82
N SER A 68 -15.41 4.91 -2.99
CA SER A 68 -15.98 4.47 -1.71
C SER A 68 -17.08 3.43 -1.83
N GLU A 69 -17.71 3.32 -3.00
CA GLU A 69 -18.73 2.30 -3.32
C GLU A 69 -18.12 1.07 -4.02
N GLN A 70 -16.78 0.96 -4.02
CA GLN A 70 -16.01 -0.09 -4.69
C GLN A 70 -16.19 -0.12 -6.22
N LYS A 71 -16.66 0.96 -6.84
CA LYS A 71 -16.77 1.06 -8.30
C LYS A 71 -15.43 1.43 -8.91
N LEU A 72 -15.16 0.86 -10.09
CA LEU A 72 -13.92 1.12 -10.81
C LEU A 72 -13.83 2.57 -11.26
N VAL A 73 -12.84 3.29 -10.76
CA VAL A 73 -12.48 4.65 -11.20
C VAL A 73 -11.57 4.57 -12.43
N GLY A 74 -10.65 3.62 -12.45
CA GLY A 74 -9.77 3.39 -13.60
C GLY A 74 -8.50 2.62 -13.27
N TYR A 75 -7.63 2.54 -14.28
CA TYR A 75 -6.34 1.86 -14.22
C TYR A 75 -5.21 2.88 -14.32
N PHE A 76 -4.24 2.76 -13.43
CA PHE A 76 -3.14 3.70 -13.27
C PHE A 76 -1.82 2.96 -13.20
N GLN A 77 -0.75 3.72 -13.43
CA GLN A 77 0.62 3.23 -13.25
C GLN A 77 1.46 4.22 -12.45
N TRP A 78 2.43 3.70 -11.71
CA TRP A 78 3.40 4.47 -10.95
C TRP A 78 4.79 3.84 -11.05
N ASP A 79 5.82 4.67 -11.17
CA ASP A 79 7.20 4.23 -11.39
C ASP A 79 8.10 4.54 -10.17
N PRO A 80 8.04 3.75 -9.07
CA PRO A 80 8.87 4.02 -7.91
C PRO A 80 10.34 3.65 -8.16
N PHE A 81 11.24 4.54 -7.74
CA PHE A 81 12.66 4.26 -7.63
C PHE A 81 12.98 3.73 -6.23
N ILE A 82 13.40 2.46 -6.14
CA ILE A 82 13.65 1.77 -4.87
C ILE A 82 15.16 1.53 -4.71
N THR A 83 15.69 1.87 -3.54
CA THR A 83 17.07 1.57 -3.13
C THR A 83 17.04 0.66 -1.90
N ILE A 84 17.76 -0.47 -1.97
CA ILE A 84 17.92 -1.42 -0.86
C ILE A 84 19.40 -1.52 -0.52
N GLY A 85 19.77 -1.03 0.65
CA GLY A 85 21.13 -1.10 1.20
C GLY A 85 21.20 -2.02 2.42
N LYS A 86 22.43 -2.42 2.78
CA LYS A 86 22.68 -3.01 4.10
C LYS A 86 22.63 -1.91 5.15
N ARG A 87 22.07 -2.23 6.32
CA ARG A 87 22.18 -1.36 7.49
C ARG A 87 23.63 -1.41 7.97
N SER A 88 24.33 -0.28 7.90
CA SER A 88 25.67 -0.06 8.47
C SER A 88 25.59 0.15 9.98
#